data_AF-A0A382LRS8-F1
#
_entry.id   AF-A0A382LRS8-F1
#
_cell.length_a   1.000
_cell.length_b   1.000
_cell.length_c   1.000
_cell.angle_alpha   90.00
_cell.angle_beta   90.00
_cell.angle_gamma   90.00
#
_symmetry.space_group_name_H-M   'P 1'
#
loop_
_entity.id
_entity.type
_entity.pdbx_description
1 polymer ?
#
loop_
_entity_poly.entity_id
_entity_poly.type
_entity_poly.pdbx_seq_one_letter_code
_entity_poly.pdbx_strand_id
1 'polypeptide(L)'
;MDINYFNSTRILDGGMGQELLNRGLKPKGTLWSAHALIDEACHQMVIDAHLDFINAGAEVIVTTTFTARRLRLIQNDSEKYFEKINIKAVELAQKARDIS
;
A
#
# COMPACT_ATOMS: atom_id res chain seq x y z
N MET A 1 -8.64 11.47 -19.06
CA MET A 1 -7.30 11.02 -18.65
C MET A 1 -6.30 11.78 -19.51
N ASP A 2 -5.32 12.45 -18.90
CA ASP A 2 -4.28 13.16 -19.65
C ASP A 2 -3.22 12.15 -20.14
N ILE A 3 -3.15 11.94 -21.45
CA ILE A 3 -2.21 10.99 -22.07
C ILE A 3 -0.76 11.48 -22.02
N ASN A 4 -0.54 12.78 -21.78
CA ASN A 4 0.77 13.40 -21.72
C ASN A 4 1.28 13.54 -20.28
N TYR A 5 0.59 12.96 -19.30
CA TYR A 5 0.90 13.11 -17.88
C TYR A 5 2.36 12.78 -17.56
N PHE A 6 2.95 11.77 -18.21
CA PHE A 6 4.33 11.35 -18.00
C PHE A 6 5.35 11.94 -18.99
N ASN A 7 5.00 12.96 -19.78
CA ASN A 7 5.93 13.62 -20.70
C ASN A 7 6.93 14.57 -19.99
N SER A 8 6.71 14.85 -18.70
CA SER A 8 7.65 15.52 -17.82
C SER A 8 8.11 14.56 -16.72
N THR A 9 9.22 14.89 -16.06
CA THR A 9 9.67 14.15 -14.87
C THR A 9 8.57 14.17 -13.80
N ARG A 10 8.30 13.01 -13.20
CA ARG A 10 7.34 12.84 -12.11
C ARG A 10 8.00 12.20 -10.89
N ILE A 11 7.48 12.51 -9.71
CA ILE A 11 7.94 11.93 -8.45
C ILE A 11 7.01 10.78 -8.04
N LEU A 12 7.59 9.58 -7.91
CA LEU A 12 6.91 8.44 -7.29
C LEU A 12 7.07 8.49 -5.78
N ASP A 13 6.18 7.80 -5.07
CA ASP A 13 6.28 7.57 -3.63
C ASP A 13 7.49 6.72 -3.22
N GLY A 14 7.67 6.60 -1.90
CA GLY A 14 8.78 5.88 -1.30
C GLY A 14 8.48 4.43 -0.91
N GLY A 15 9.38 3.85 -0.12
CA GLY A 15 9.30 2.46 0.30
C GLY A 15 8.22 2.19 1.35
N MET A 16 6.99 1.89 0.90
CA MET A 16 5.85 1.61 1.78
C MET A 16 6.13 0.51 2.84
N GLY A 17 6.75 -0.61 2.45
CA GLY A 17 7.04 -1.68 3.40
C GLY A 17 7.92 -1.23 4.57
N GLN A 18 8.93 -0.40 4.29
CA GLN A 18 9.82 0.16 5.32
C GLN A 18 9.10 1.18 6.19
N GLU A 19 8.26 2.02 5.57
CA GLU A 19 7.52 3.06 6.27
C GLU A 19 6.51 2.48 7.27
N LEU A 20 5.79 1.42 6.90
CA LEU A 20 4.89 0.73 7.83
C LEU A 20 5.65 0.09 9.01
N LEU A 21 6.83 -0.47 8.77
CA LEU A 21 7.68 -1.01 9.84
C LEU A 21 8.14 0.11 10.79
N ASN A 22 8.53 1.27 10.25
CA ASN A 22 8.90 2.44 11.06
C ASN A 22 7.73 2.94 11.93
N ARG A 23 6.49 2.79 11.45
CA ARG A 23 5.25 3.10 12.20
C ARG A 23 4.83 2.01 13.18
N GLY A 24 5.61 0.94 13.32
CA GLY A 24 5.37 -0.12 14.28
C GLY A 24 4.49 -1.27 13.77
N LEU A 25 4.28 -1.40 12.45
CA LEU A 25 3.66 -2.61 11.90
C LEU A 25 4.47 -3.84 12.32
N LYS A 26 3.79 -4.80 12.94
CA LYS A 26 4.39 -6.09 13.29
C LYS A 26 4.20 -7.06 12.12
N PRO A 27 5.27 -7.41 11.38
CA PRO A 27 5.12 -8.29 10.22
C PRO A 27 4.72 -9.70 10.66
N LYS A 28 3.80 -10.32 9.91
CA LYS A 28 3.40 -11.71 10.11
C LYS A 28 4.01 -12.59 9.03
N GLY A 29 4.95 -13.46 9.41
CA GLY A 29 5.66 -14.34 8.49
C GLY A 29 6.27 -13.57 7.32
N THR A 30 6.02 -14.03 6.10
CA THR A 30 6.52 -13.38 4.88
C THR A 30 5.52 -12.40 4.24
N LEU A 31 4.42 -12.08 4.94
CA LEU A 31 3.39 -11.16 4.44
C LEU A 31 3.83 -9.69 4.51
N TRP A 32 4.67 -9.29 5.46
CA TRP A 32 5.18 -7.92 5.58
C TRP A 32 4.03 -6.89 5.47
N SER A 33 4.09 -5.94 4.53
CA SER A 33 3.06 -4.92 4.33
C SER A 33 1.68 -5.47 3.97
N ALA A 34 1.58 -6.66 3.37
CA ALA A 34 0.30 -7.31 3.09
C ALA A 34 -0.47 -7.67 4.37
N HIS A 35 0.22 -7.84 5.51
CA HIS A 35 -0.45 -8.02 6.79
C HIS A 35 -1.30 -6.80 7.15
N ALA A 36 -0.79 -5.58 6.87
CA ALA A 36 -1.51 -4.35 7.12
C ALA A 36 -2.79 -4.21 6.27
N LEU A 37 -2.90 -4.96 5.17
CA LEU A 37 -4.12 -5.01 4.36
C LEU A 37 -5.15 -6.03 4.88
N ILE A 38 -4.68 -7.07 5.57
CA ILE A 38 -5.52 -8.11 6.17
C ILE A 38 -6.13 -7.61 7.49
N ASP A 39 -5.31 -6.97 8.33
CA ASP A 39 -5.72 -6.47 9.63
C ASP A 39 -6.32 -5.06 9.54
N GLU A 40 -7.62 -4.96 9.83
CA GLU A 40 -8.37 -3.70 9.78
C GLU A 40 -7.82 -2.64 10.73
N ALA A 41 -7.21 -3.05 11.86
CA ALA A 41 -6.56 -2.11 12.78
C ALA A 41 -5.34 -1.40 12.15
N CYS A 42 -4.77 -1.96 11.08
CA CYS A 42 -3.62 -1.39 10.38
C CYS A 42 -4.01 -0.53 9.17
N HIS A 43 -5.28 -0.48 8.77
CA HIS A 43 -5.70 0.21 7.54
C HIS A 43 -5.41 1.71 7.59
N GLN A 44 -5.62 2.33 8.76
CA GLN A 44 -5.33 3.75 8.93
C GLN A 44 -3.85 4.06 8.74
N MET A 45 -2.96 3.19 9.22
CA MET A 45 -1.51 3.34 9.05
C MET A 45 -1.09 3.35 7.57
N VAL A 46 -1.76 2.55 6.73
CA VAL A 46 -1.50 2.54 5.28
C VAL A 46 -1.96 3.86 4.63
N ILE A 47 -3.12 4.38 5.03
CA ILE A 47 -3.64 5.66 4.55
C ILE A 47 -2.67 6.79 4.95
N ASP A 48 -2.30 6.85 6.22
CA ASP A 48 -1.43 7.91 6.76
C ASP A 48 -0.07 7.91 6.06
N ALA A 49 0.46 6.73 5.73
CA ALA A 49 1.74 6.65 5.05
C ALA A 49 1.66 7.04 3.57
N HIS A 50 0.57 6.71 2.86
CA HIS A 50 0.32 7.26 1.53
C HIS A 50 0.17 8.78 1.58
N LEU A 51 -0.56 9.31 2.57
CA LEU A 51 -0.69 10.74 2.79
C LEU A 51 0.65 11.43 3.00
N ASP A 52 1.53 10.84 3.80
CA ASP A 52 2.85 11.44 4.05
C ASP A 52 3.72 11.46 2.78
N PHE A 53 3.61 10.46 1.90
CA PHE A 53 4.27 10.52 0.59
C PHE A 53 3.67 11.61 -0.31
N ILE A 54 2.35 11.76 -0.34
CA ILE A 54 1.69 12.83 -1.12
C ILE A 54 2.11 14.20 -0.59
N ASN A 55 2.08 14.40 0.73
CA ASN A 55 2.49 15.64 1.39
C ASN A 55 3.98 15.96 1.18
N ALA A 56 4.82 14.94 0.99
CA ALA A 56 6.23 15.10 0.63
C ALA A 56 6.46 15.45 -0.85
N GLY A 57 5.41 15.49 -1.68
CA GLY A 57 5.47 15.87 -3.08
C GLY A 57 5.41 14.69 -4.07
N ALA A 58 5.03 13.50 -3.63
CA ALA A 58 4.76 12.39 -4.56
C ALA A 58 3.55 12.72 -5.44
N GLU A 59 3.74 12.67 -6.75
CA GLU A 59 2.67 12.86 -7.74
C GLU A 59 1.99 11.53 -8.09
N VAL A 60 2.69 10.41 -7.86
CA VAL A 60 2.21 9.05 -8.10
C VAL A 60 2.47 8.20 -6.86
N ILE A 61 1.40 7.62 -6.30
CA ILE A 61 1.49 6.60 -5.26
C ILE A 61 1.27 5.20 -5.83
N VAL A 62 1.94 4.20 -5.26
CA VAL A 62 1.82 2.80 -5.66
C VAL A 62 1.08 2.02 -4.58
N THR A 63 0.12 1.18 -4.99
CA THR A 63 -0.65 0.38 -4.02
C THR A 63 0.25 -0.56 -3.21
N THR A 64 -0.14 -0.84 -1.96
CA THR A 64 0.62 -1.68 -1.00
C THR A 64 0.60 -3.19 -1.36
N THR A 65 0.78 -3.55 -2.62
CA THR A 65 0.53 -4.90 -3.17
C THR A 65 1.77 -5.74 -3.41
N PHE A 66 2.98 -5.23 -3.13
CA PHE A 66 4.25 -5.94 -3.40
C PHE A 66 4.32 -7.34 -2.77
N THR A 67 3.81 -7.54 -1.55
CA THR A 67 3.72 -8.85 -0.89
C THR A 67 2.31 -9.45 -0.91
N ALA A 68 1.32 -8.76 -1.49
CA ALA A 68 -0.07 -9.22 -1.65
C ALA A 68 -0.25 -10.19 -2.84
N ARG A 69 0.78 -11.00 -3.13
CA ARG A 69 0.80 -11.96 -4.24
C ARG A 69 0.28 -13.32 -3.78
N ARG A 70 -0.48 -14.01 -4.64
CA ARG A 70 -1.13 -15.29 -4.33
C ARG A 70 -0.19 -16.33 -3.69
N LEU A 71 0.99 -16.56 -4.29
CA LEU A 71 1.97 -17.50 -3.76
C LEU A 71 2.44 -17.15 -2.34
N ARG A 72 2.64 -15.86 -2.05
CA ARG A 72 3.03 -15.39 -0.70
C ARG A 72 1.93 -15.67 0.32
N LEU A 73 0.67 -15.46 -0.07
CA LEU A 73 -0.47 -15.74 0.80
C LEU A 73 -0.64 -17.23 1.07
N ILE A 74 -0.44 -18.09 0.06
CA ILE A 74 -0.43 -19.55 0.23
C ILE A 74 0.62 -19.98 1.25
N GLN A 75 1.84 -19.44 1.17
CA GLN A 75 2.93 -19.71 2.12
C GLN A 75 2.63 -19.31 3.58
N ASN A 76 1.56 -18.53 3.82
CA ASN A 76 1.15 -18.07 5.15
C ASN A 76 -0.31 -18.45 5.44
N ASP A 77 -0.85 -19.50 4.80
CA ASP A 77 -2.22 -20.01 4.99
C ASP A 77 -3.32 -18.93 4.86
N SER A 78 -3.08 -17.98 3.97
CA SER A 78 -3.84 -16.73 3.84
C SER A 78 -4.39 -16.50 2.43
N GLU A 79 -4.38 -17.51 1.54
CA GLU A 79 -4.82 -17.39 0.14
C GLU A 79 -6.24 -16.82 0.02
N LYS A 80 -7.14 -17.17 0.95
CA LYS A 80 -8.52 -16.68 1.02
C LYS A 80 -8.65 -15.15 1.02
N TYR A 81 -7.58 -14.42 1.38
CA TYR A 81 -7.57 -12.96 1.42
C TYR A 81 -7.10 -12.32 0.11
N PHE A 82 -6.63 -13.09 -0.89
CA PHE A 82 -5.94 -12.57 -2.07
C PHE A 82 -6.72 -11.47 -2.80
N GLU A 83 -7.99 -11.73 -3.12
CA GLU A 83 -8.84 -10.75 -3.79
C GLU A 83 -9.16 -9.57 -2.87
N LYS A 84 -9.59 -9.87 -1.63
CA LYS A 84 -9.95 -8.85 -0.63
C LYS A 84 -8.83 -7.83 -0.40
N ILE A 85 -7.58 -8.27 -0.26
CA ILE A 85 -6.48 -7.36 0.10
C ILE A 85 -5.99 -6.53 -1.09
N ASN A 86 -6.05 -7.06 -2.31
CA ASN A 86 -5.67 -6.29 -3.50
C ASN A 86 -6.70 -5.20 -3.79
N ILE A 87 -7.99 -5.49 -3.62
CA ILE A 87 -9.04 -4.47 -3.68
C ILE A 87 -8.84 -3.45 -2.55
N LYS A 88 -8.65 -3.92 -1.31
CA LYS A 88 -8.43 -3.04 -0.16
C LYS A 88 -7.23 -2.12 -0.35
N ALA A 89 -6.13 -2.60 -0.93
CA ALA A 89 -4.95 -1.77 -1.20
C ALA A 89 -5.26 -0.59 -2.12
N VAL A 90 -6.12 -0.80 -3.13
CA VAL A 90 -6.60 0.28 -4.02
C VAL A 90 -7.50 1.24 -3.27
N GLU A 91 -8.46 0.73 -2.48
CA GLU A 91 -9.38 1.56 -1.70
C GLU A 91 -8.65 2.48 -0.71
N LEU A 92 -7.63 1.97 -0.01
CA LEU A 92 -6.85 2.75 0.95
C LEU A 92 -6.00 3.82 0.26
N ALA A 93 -5.37 3.49 -0.88
CA ALA A 93 -4.60 4.46 -1.67
C ALA A 93 -5.51 5.56 -2.27
N GLN A 94 -6.70 5.18 -2.77
CA GLN A 94 -7.69 6.14 -3.26
C GLN A 94 -8.18 7.05 -2.13
N LYS A 95 -8.47 6.49 -0.95
CA LYS A 95 -8.87 7.29 0.20
C LYS A 95 -7.80 8.30 0.60
N ALA A 96 -6.52 7.94 0.59
CA ALA A 96 -5.42 8.87 0.85
C ALA A 96 -5.37 10.00 -0.19
N ARG A 97 -5.47 9.65 -1.48
CA ARG A 97 -5.54 10.64 -2.58
C ARG A 97 -6.74 11.58 -2.49
N ASP A 98 -7.89 11.07 -2.08
CA ASP A 98 -9.14 11.85 -2.07
C ASP A 98 -9.21 12.84 -0.90
N ILE A 99 -8.41 12.62 0.17
CA ILE A 99 -8.34 13.51 1.33
C ILE A 99 -7.07 14.36 1.38
N SER A 100 -6.13 14.16 0.45
CA SER A 100 -4.92 14.97 0.28
C SER A 100 -5.16 16.28 -0.47
#